data_AF-A0A8H6JUM9-F1
#
_entry.id   AF-A0A8H6JUM9-F1
#
_cell.length_a   1.000
_cell.length_b   1.000
_cell.length_c   1.000
_cell.angle_alpha   90.00
_cell.angle_beta   90.00
_cell.angle_gamma   90.00
#
_symmetry.space_group_name_H-M   'P 1'
#
loop_
_entity.id
_entity.type
_entity.pdbx_description
1 polymer ?
#
loop_
_entity_poly.entity_id
_entity_poly.type
_entity_poly.pdbx_seq_one_letter_code
_entity_poly.pdbx_strand_id
1 'polypeptide(L)'
;MRARYKGPGGTGVVSLEDDATVGRLFDEIKIQTGIADFTLKFGWPLQTLSLEQKDANAKDLGLNGQSFTIEPAQSSAPAPPASVPPPAIKAPVASVPFSNRSRPGAVADPSPSDISIPWPERESTLLLRVMPDDNSCLFTAFGGAIPGKQMEAKELRKMIADYIRQHPDDYSEAVLNMPVDKYCRTIQDPDRWGGAIELGIFSDLFDLEILAFDVKSQNPLKFGENKESRCILVYSGIHYDRVACSPSEPPYTHSDLPPELDRTNWSTSDDTVLDKTRELIRKLHEMHYFTDTVEFLLRCTVPGCDWIGNGEKEANKHAKQTGHMGFDEIKDEPRGGAGAGADAGAVGGAAAALADNALRKCNAPGCEWLGTSAIEARMHTSETGHTSMSEIPDF
;
A
#
# COMPACT_ATOMS: atom_id res chain seq x y z
N MET A 1 -0.86 -9.78 -27.71
CA MET A 1 -0.95 -9.11 -26.39
C MET A 1 -2.40 -8.83 -25.95
N ARG A 2 -2.69 -8.88 -24.65
CA ARG A 2 -3.98 -8.50 -24.06
C ARG A 2 -3.75 -7.59 -22.86
N ALA A 3 -4.44 -6.46 -22.79
CA ALA A 3 -4.30 -5.49 -21.71
C ALA A 3 -5.65 -4.85 -21.35
N ARG A 4 -5.77 -4.39 -20.11
CA ARG A 4 -6.96 -3.65 -19.65
C ARG A 4 -6.69 -2.16 -19.74
N TYR A 5 -7.71 -1.38 -20.06
CA TYR A 5 -7.64 0.08 -19.97
C TYR A 5 -8.81 0.64 -19.16
N LYS A 6 -8.58 1.77 -18.49
CA LYS A 6 -9.59 2.55 -17.75
C LYS A 6 -9.55 3.98 -18.25
N GLY A 7 -10.67 4.48 -18.75
CA GLY A 7 -10.82 5.88 -19.16
C GLY A 7 -12.10 6.51 -18.63
N PRO A 8 -12.35 7.79 -18.95
CA PRO A 8 -13.56 8.51 -18.52
C PRO A 8 -14.88 7.83 -18.92
N GLY A 9 -14.88 7.06 -20.01
CA GLY A 9 -16.03 6.30 -20.50
C GLY A 9 -16.20 4.91 -19.86
N GLY A 10 -15.33 4.52 -18.92
CA GLY A 10 -15.35 3.21 -18.27
C GLY A 10 -14.10 2.36 -18.51
N THR A 11 -14.19 1.09 -18.18
CA THR A 11 -13.11 0.10 -18.35
C THR A 11 -13.35 -0.77 -19.58
N GLY A 12 -12.26 -1.21 -20.21
CA GLY A 12 -12.29 -2.08 -21.38
C GLY A 12 -11.06 -2.95 -21.50
N VAL A 13 -11.07 -3.84 -22.50
CA VAL A 13 -9.99 -4.80 -22.75
C VAL A 13 -9.58 -4.70 -24.21
N VAL A 14 -8.30 -4.45 -24.43
CA VAL A 14 -7.69 -4.47 -25.77
C VAL A 14 -6.97 -5.79 -25.97
N SER A 15 -7.25 -6.45 -27.09
CA SER A 15 -6.61 -7.71 -27.50
C SER A 15 -6.03 -7.52 -28.90
N LEU A 16 -4.71 -7.64 -29.01
CA LEU A 16 -3.94 -7.46 -30.24
C LEU A 16 -3.04 -8.69 -30.46
N GLU A 17 -2.52 -8.85 -31.67
CA GLU A 17 -1.53 -9.88 -31.97
C GLU A 17 -0.19 -9.61 -31.25
N ASP A 18 0.71 -10.59 -31.22
CA ASP A 18 1.96 -10.52 -30.45
C ASP A 18 3.05 -9.67 -31.11
N ASP A 19 2.89 -9.34 -32.39
CA ASP A 19 3.74 -8.42 -33.15
C ASP A 19 3.24 -6.96 -33.09
N ALA A 20 2.17 -6.68 -32.35
CA ALA A 20 1.54 -5.37 -32.32
C ALA A 20 2.46 -4.29 -31.71
N THR A 21 2.48 -3.13 -32.38
CA THR A 21 3.25 -1.96 -31.95
C THR A 21 2.46 -1.09 -30.97
N VAL A 22 3.16 -0.22 -30.25
CA VAL A 22 2.54 0.82 -29.40
C VAL A 22 1.57 1.68 -30.20
N GLY A 23 1.87 2.00 -31.46
CA GLY A 23 0.96 2.75 -32.33
C GLY A 23 -0.40 2.05 -32.51
N ARG A 24 -0.39 0.72 -32.76
CA ARG A 24 -1.64 -0.05 -32.89
C ARG A 24 -2.43 -0.12 -31.59
N LEU A 25 -1.75 -0.13 -30.44
CA LEU A 25 -2.40 -0.06 -29.13
C LEU A 25 -3.17 1.26 -28.94
N PHE A 26 -2.57 2.38 -29.32
CA PHE A 26 -3.24 3.68 -29.27
C PHE A 26 -4.42 3.76 -30.25
N ASP A 27 -4.27 3.25 -31.47
CA ASP A 27 -5.35 3.24 -32.47
C ASP A 27 -6.56 2.42 -31.99
N GLU A 28 -6.33 1.23 -31.43
CA GLU A 28 -7.40 0.37 -30.94
C GLU A 28 -8.12 0.99 -29.72
N ILE A 29 -7.37 1.57 -28.78
CA ILE A 29 -7.97 2.28 -27.64
C ILE A 29 -8.75 3.52 -28.10
N LYS A 30 -8.27 4.24 -29.13
CA LYS A 30 -8.98 5.38 -29.73
C LYS A 30 -10.30 4.96 -30.38
N ILE A 31 -10.31 3.83 -31.09
CA ILE A 31 -11.53 3.25 -31.69
C ILE A 31 -12.53 2.86 -30.59
N GLN A 32 -12.08 2.19 -29.53
CA GLN A 32 -12.98 1.69 -28.49
C GLN A 32 -13.48 2.77 -27.52
N THR A 33 -12.70 3.82 -27.27
CA THR A 33 -13.06 4.88 -26.31
C THR A 33 -13.61 6.15 -26.96
N GLY A 34 -13.36 6.36 -28.25
CA GLY A 34 -13.74 7.58 -28.97
C GLY A 34 -12.94 8.82 -28.58
N ILE A 35 -11.88 8.69 -27.78
CA ILE A 35 -11.06 9.81 -27.30
C ILE A 35 -9.98 10.10 -28.35
N ALA A 36 -9.98 11.33 -28.90
CA ALA A 36 -9.09 11.68 -30.00
C ALA A 36 -7.61 11.79 -29.60
N ASP A 37 -7.34 12.41 -28.45
CA ASP A 37 -5.99 12.63 -27.92
C ASP A 37 -5.96 12.26 -26.43
N PHE A 38 -5.05 11.36 -26.06
CA PHE A 38 -4.88 10.88 -24.69
C PHE A 38 -3.46 10.37 -24.46
N THR A 39 -3.06 10.29 -23.19
CA THR A 39 -1.86 9.58 -22.74
C THR A 39 -2.25 8.31 -22.00
N LEU A 40 -1.40 7.29 -22.09
CA LEU A 40 -1.58 6.02 -21.38
C LEU A 40 -0.57 5.94 -20.24
N LYS A 41 -1.04 5.73 -19.02
CA LYS A 41 -0.18 5.50 -17.86
C LYS A 41 -0.27 4.05 -17.39
N PHE A 42 0.84 3.41 -17.04
CA PHE A 42 0.89 2.00 -16.63
C PHE A 42 2.05 1.70 -15.67
N GLY A 43 1.95 0.58 -14.96
CA GLY A 43 3.00 0.07 -14.08
C GLY A 43 3.27 0.90 -12.81
N TRP A 44 4.19 0.41 -11.99
CA TRP A 44 4.77 1.14 -10.86
C TRP A 44 6.30 1.10 -10.95
N PRO A 45 7.00 2.23 -10.72
CA PRO A 45 6.46 3.58 -10.62
C PRO A 45 5.76 3.99 -11.92
N LEU A 46 4.73 4.84 -11.81
CA LEU A 46 3.79 5.15 -12.90
C LEU A 46 4.51 5.65 -14.16
N GLN A 47 4.52 4.84 -15.21
CA GLN A 47 5.18 5.14 -16.48
C GLN A 47 4.17 5.73 -17.46
N THR A 48 4.61 6.72 -18.25
CA THR A 48 3.79 7.30 -19.32
C THR A 48 4.21 6.69 -20.64
N LEU A 49 3.30 5.98 -21.29
CA LEU A 49 3.45 5.55 -22.67
C LEU A 49 3.01 6.72 -23.57
N SER A 50 3.93 7.22 -24.39
CA SER A 50 3.67 8.29 -25.37
C SER A 50 3.73 7.74 -26.80
N LEU A 51 3.11 8.44 -27.75
CA LEU A 51 3.20 8.12 -29.18
C LEU A 51 4.61 8.30 -29.76
N GLU A 52 5.59 8.78 -28.98
CA GLU A 52 6.99 8.90 -29.38
C GLU A 52 7.64 7.52 -29.56
N GLN A 53 7.09 6.48 -28.93
CA GLN A 53 7.53 5.09 -29.03
C GLN A 53 6.64 4.23 -29.95
N LYS A 54 5.86 4.85 -30.84
CA LYS A 54 4.82 4.18 -31.66
C LYS A 54 5.30 2.96 -32.47
N ASP A 55 6.59 2.92 -32.83
CA ASP A 55 7.17 1.86 -33.67
C ASP A 55 7.75 0.71 -32.82
N ALA A 56 7.80 0.86 -31.49
CA ALA A 56 8.25 -0.20 -30.59
C ALA A 56 7.19 -1.31 -30.48
N ASN A 57 7.66 -2.55 -30.39
CA ASN A 57 6.79 -3.69 -30.14
C ASN A 57 6.30 -3.67 -28.68
N ALA A 58 5.00 -3.87 -28.48
CA ALA A 58 4.40 -3.77 -27.16
C ALA A 58 4.80 -4.92 -26.20
N LYS A 59 5.18 -6.08 -26.74
CA LYS A 59 5.71 -7.22 -25.97
C LYS A 59 7.08 -6.91 -25.38
N ASP A 60 7.95 -6.25 -26.15
CA ASP A 60 9.30 -5.87 -25.71
C ASP A 60 9.27 -4.83 -24.57
N LEU A 61 8.17 -4.07 -24.49
CA LEU A 61 7.91 -3.09 -23.42
C LEU A 61 7.13 -3.69 -22.23
N GLY A 62 6.90 -5.01 -22.20
CA GLY A 62 6.20 -5.66 -21.09
C GLY A 62 4.75 -5.21 -20.90
N LEU A 63 4.10 -4.72 -21.97
CA LEU A 63 2.75 -4.15 -21.92
C LEU A 63 1.63 -5.20 -21.84
N ASN A 64 1.98 -6.48 -22.00
CA ASN A 64 1.03 -7.59 -21.94
C ASN A 64 0.60 -7.84 -20.49
N GLY A 65 -0.70 -7.94 -20.23
CA GLY A 65 -1.25 -8.14 -18.88
C GLY A 65 -1.28 -6.88 -18.01
N GLN A 66 -0.73 -5.76 -18.50
CA GLN A 66 -0.76 -4.47 -17.81
C GLN A 66 -2.16 -3.85 -17.81
N SER A 67 -2.38 -2.95 -16.85
CA SER A 67 -3.58 -2.11 -16.78
C SER A 67 -3.20 -0.66 -17.07
N PHE A 68 -3.81 -0.09 -18.10
CA PHE A 68 -3.58 1.28 -18.55
C PHE A 68 -4.64 2.23 -17.99
N THR A 69 -4.21 3.41 -17.55
CA THR A 69 -5.10 4.54 -17.26
C THR A 69 -5.02 5.54 -18.41
N ILE A 70 -6.17 5.86 -19.00
CA ILE A 70 -6.32 6.82 -20.09
C ILE A 70 -6.55 8.20 -19.47
N GLU A 71 -5.63 9.12 -19.75
CA GLU A 71 -5.76 10.52 -19.39
C GLU A 71 -6.01 11.35 -20.67
N PRO A 72 -7.24 11.85 -20.90
CA PRO A 72 -7.53 12.67 -22.08
C PRO A 72 -6.73 13.96 -22.05
N ALA A 73 -6.16 14.35 -23.20
CA ALA A 73 -5.64 15.70 -23.36
C ALA A 73 -6.84 16.66 -23.36
N GLN A 74 -6.95 17.52 -22.35
CA GLN A 74 -8.09 18.43 -22.20
C GLN A 74 -8.33 19.26 -23.48
N SER A 75 -9.52 19.10 -24.07
CA SER A 75 -10.00 20.00 -25.12
C SER A 75 -10.42 21.33 -24.49
N SER A 76 -9.73 22.40 -24.87
CA SER A 76 -9.97 23.76 -24.41
C SER A 76 -11.35 24.28 -24.83
N ALA A 77 -12.16 24.73 -23.85
CA ALA A 77 -13.35 25.56 -24.05
C ALA A 77 -13.51 26.57 -22.89
N PRO A 78 -14.15 27.73 -23.11
CA PRO A 78 -13.59 29.03 -22.74
C PRO A 78 -13.92 29.53 -21.33
N ALA A 79 -13.00 30.32 -20.78
CA ALA A 79 -13.10 30.99 -19.48
C ALA A 79 -14.14 32.14 -19.44
N PRO A 80 -14.80 32.40 -18.29
CA PRO A 80 -15.49 33.66 -18.04
C PRO A 80 -14.51 34.80 -17.70
N PRO A 81 -14.89 36.08 -17.89
CA PRO A 81 -13.96 37.18 -18.09
C PRO A 81 -13.40 37.80 -16.80
N ALA A 82 -12.32 38.55 -17.01
CA ALA A 82 -11.36 39.07 -16.06
C ALA A 82 -11.80 40.28 -15.21
N SER A 83 -11.12 40.46 -14.07
CA SER A 83 -10.92 41.76 -13.42
C SER A 83 -9.48 41.90 -12.87
N VAL A 84 -8.62 42.49 -13.73
CA VAL A 84 -7.48 43.43 -13.56
C VAL A 84 -6.52 43.36 -12.31
N PRO A 85 -5.17 43.42 -12.51
CA PRO A 85 -4.09 43.35 -11.49
C PRO A 85 -3.56 44.75 -11.04
N PRO A 86 -2.61 44.89 -10.06
CA PRO A 86 -1.13 44.96 -10.34
C PRO A 86 -0.20 44.63 -9.11
N PRO A 87 1.14 44.86 -9.12
CA PRO A 87 2.16 44.79 -10.17
C PRO A 87 3.36 43.85 -9.84
N ALA A 88 4.21 43.68 -10.85
CA ALA A 88 5.39 42.81 -10.92
C ALA A 88 6.61 43.24 -10.09
N ILE A 89 7.43 42.26 -9.68
CA ILE A 89 8.87 42.42 -9.46
C ILE A 89 9.62 41.28 -10.19
N LYS A 90 10.77 41.66 -10.76
CA LYS A 90 11.54 41.03 -11.84
C LYS A 90 12.21 39.71 -11.47
N ALA A 91 12.33 38.84 -12.49
CA ALA A 91 13.21 37.68 -12.50
C ALA A 91 14.71 38.05 -12.44
N PRO A 92 15.56 37.07 -12.09
CA PRO A 92 16.75 36.84 -12.90
C PRO A 92 16.90 35.37 -13.36
N VAL A 93 17.10 35.28 -14.68
CA VAL A 93 18.07 34.48 -15.46
C VAL A 93 18.21 32.96 -15.26
N ALA A 94 18.05 32.30 -16.41
CA ALA A 94 18.22 30.88 -16.67
C ALA A 94 19.62 30.32 -16.40
N SER A 95 19.66 29.04 -16.00
CA SER A 95 20.79 28.14 -16.29
C SER A 95 20.25 26.78 -16.76
N VAL A 96 20.51 26.54 -18.05
CA VAL A 96 20.75 25.30 -18.83
C VAL A 96 20.35 23.94 -18.22
N PRO A 97 19.63 23.06 -18.98
CA PRO A 97 19.33 21.71 -18.54
C PRO A 97 20.58 20.82 -18.64
N PHE A 98 20.91 20.12 -17.55
CA PHE A 98 21.91 19.05 -17.59
C PHE A 98 21.30 17.83 -18.29
N SER A 99 21.84 17.53 -19.47
CA SER A 99 21.65 16.26 -20.17
C SER A 99 22.01 15.09 -19.25
N ASN A 100 21.02 14.26 -18.91
CA ASN A 100 21.28 13.02 -18.20
C ASN A 100 21.95 12.05 -19.17
N ARG A 101 23.27 11.83 -19.00
CA ARG A 101 23.94 10.69 -19.62
C ARG A 101 23.37 9.43 -19.00
N SER A 102 22.67 8.65 -19.82
CA SER A 102 22.28 7.29 -19.52
C SER A 102 23.50 6.48 -19.05
N ARG A 103 23.47 6.03 -17.79
CA ARG A 103 24.27 4.89 -17.35
C ARG A 103 23.50 3.62 -17.75
N PRO A 104 24.09 2.72 -18.54
CA PRO A 104 23.51 1.41 -18.76
C PRO A 104 23.77 0.54 -17.52
N GLY A 105 22.71 -0.07 -16.96
CA GLY A 105 22.83 -1.20 -16.04
C GLY A 105 22.57 -0.93 -14.55
N ALA A 106 21.55 -0.14 -14.19
CA ALA A 106 20.93 -0.28 -12.87
C ALA A 106 19.83 -1.35 -12.99
N VAL A 107 20.01 -2.48 -12.30
CA VAL A 107 18.94 -3.47 -12.11
C VAL A 107 17.82 -2.73 -11.36
N ALA A 108 16.61 -2.71 -11.92
CA ALA A 108 15.47 -2.13 -11.22
C ALA A 108 15.27 -2.86 -9.89
N ASP A 109 15.01 -2.12 -8.81
CA ASP A 109 14.64 -2.75 -7.54
C ASP A 109 13.39 -3.62 -7.76
N PRO A 110 13.34 -4.84 -7.19
CA PRO A 110 12.23 -5.76 -7.41
C PRO A 110 10.91 -5.15 -6.91
N SER A 111 9.88 -5.17 -7.76
CA SER A 111 8.53 -4.77 -7.36
C SER A 111 7.91 -5.88 -6.48
N PRO A 112 6.99 -5.55 -5.56
CA PRO A 112 6.23 -6.56 -4.81
C PRO A 112 5.51 -7.58 -5.70
N SER A 113 5.09 -7.16 -6.91
CA SER A 113 4.48 -8.02 -7.93
C SER A 113 5.43 -9.07 -8.51
N ASP A 114 6.74 -8.84 -8.40
CA ASP A 114 7.78 -9.71 -8.96
C ASP A 114 8.23 -10.78 -7.97
N ILE A 115 7.79 -10.67 -6.70
CA ILE A 115 8.08 -11.70 -5.70
C ILE A 115 7.22 -12.93 -5.98
N SER A 116 7.91 -14.04 -6.20
CA SER A 116 7.33 -15.36 -6.31
C SER A 116 7.96 -16.35 -5.33
N ILE A 117 7.16 -17.30 -4.87
CA ILE A 117 7.57 -18.46 -4.11
C ILE A 117 7.28 -19.70 -4.96
N PRO A 118 8.32 -20.38 -5.50
CA PRO A 118 8.14 -21.64 -6.20
C PRO A 118 7.48 -22.71 -5.33
N TRP A 119 6.53 -23.43 -5.92
CA TRP A 119 5.83 -24.53 -5.26
C TRP A 119 5.74 -25.78 -6.17
N PRO A 120 6.87 -26.49 -6.37
CA PRO A 120 6.93 -27.67 -7.24
C PRO A 120 5.94 -28.77 -6.86
N GLU A 121 5.69 -28.99 -5.57
CA GLU A 121 4.77 -30.02 -5.08
C GLU A 121 3.32 -29.80 -5.52
N ARG A 122 3.00 -28.58 -5.99
CA ARG A 122 1.69 -28.21 -6.53
C ARG A 122 1.76 -27.71 -7.97
N GLU A 123 2.89 -27.89 -8.63
CA GLU A 123 3.14 -27.43 -10.01
C GLU A 123 2.71 -25.96 -10.22
N SER A 124 3.11 -25.11 -9.27
CA SER A 124 2.58 -23.76 -9.20
C SER A 124 3.54 -22.77 -8.55
N THR A 125 3.20 -21.50 -8.70
CA THR A 125 3.89 -20.36 -8.09
C THR A 125 2.94 -19.67 -7.11
N LEU A 126 3.35 -19.49 -5.85
CA LEU A 126 2.64 -18.64 -4.90
C LEU A 126 3.16 -17.21 -5.00
N LEU A 127 2.25 -16.24 -5.11
CA LEU A 127 2.56 -14.86 -5.44
C LEU A 127 1.62 -13.87 -4.74
N LEU A 128 2.01 -12.60 -4.75
CA LEU A 128 1.18 -11.48 -4.35
C LEU A 128 0.44 -10.91 -5.56
N ARG A 129 -0.89 -10.84 -5.51
CA ARG A 129 -1.65 -10.01 -6.45
C ARG A 129 -1.85 -8.64 -5.79
N VAL A 130 -1.17 -7.63 -6.34
CA VAL A 130 -1.25 -6.25 -5.86
C VAL A 130 -2.57 -5.62 -6.28
N MET A 131 -3.33 -5.07 -5.33
CA MET A 131 -4.61 -4.42 -5.63
C MET A 131 -4.40 -2.95 -6.08
N PRO A 132 -5.36 -2.38 -6.82
CA PRO A 132 -5.35 -0.96 -7.11
C PRO A 132 -5.41 -0.13 -5.83
N ASP A 133 -4.65 0.97 -5.80
CA ASP A 133 -4.68 1.94 -4.70
C ASP A 133 -5.84 2.93 -4.89
N ASP A 134 -7.07 2.46 -4.64
CA ASP A 134 -8.31 3.19 -4.90
C ASP A 134 -9.27 3.23 -3.71
N ASN A 135 -8.73 3.19 -2.49
CA ASN A 135 -9.47 3.14 -1.21
C ASN A 135 -10.40 1.91 -1.05
N SER A 136 -10.42 1.02 -2.04
CA SER A 136 -11.23 -0.20 -2.06
C SER A 136 -10.40 -1.48 -2.07
N CYS A 137 -9.07 -1.39 -1.84
CA CYS A 137 -8.13 -2.50 -1.90
C CYS A 137 -8.56 -3.71 -1.06
N LEU A 138 -9.06 -3.53 0.17
CA LEU A 138 -9.60 -4.62 1.00
C LEU A 138 -10.74 -5.37 0.31
N PHE A 139 -11.67 -4.63 -0.29
CA PHE A 139 -12.84 -5.20 -0.94
C PHE A 139 -12.45 -5.90 -2.25
N THR A 140 -11.51 -5.33 -2.99
CA THR A 140 -10.99 -5.94 -4.24
C THR A 140 -10.15 -7.19 -3.93
N ALA A 141 -9.33 -7.15 -2.88
CA ALA A 141 -8.53 -8.29 -2.42
C ALA A 141 -9.43 -9.44 -2.00
N PHE A 142 -10.38 -9.19 -1.10
CA PHE A 142 -11.34 -10.18 -0.65
C PHE A 142 -12.28 -10.65 -1.77
N GLY A 143 -12.78 -9.73 -2.59
CA GLY A 143 -13.68 -10.04 -3.71
C GLY A 143 -13.08 -10.97 -4.75
N GLY A 144 -11.75 -10.92 -4.95
CA GLY A 144 -11.01 -11.87 -5.78
C GLY A 144 -10.68 -13.20 -5.08
N ALA A 145 -10.92 -13.30 -3.78
CA ALA A 145 -10.64 -14.46 -2.95
C ALA A 145 -11.91 -15.24 -2.56
N ILE A 146 -13.08 -14.87 -3.10
CA ILE A 146 -14.32 -15.60 -2.87
C ILE A 146 -14.36 -16.85 -3.77
N PRO A 147 -14.63 -18.04 -3.21
CA PRO A 147 -14.70 -19.27 -4.00
C PRO A 147 -15.76 -19.20 -5.11
N GLY A 148 -15.37 -19.53 -6.34
CA GLY A 148 -16.29 -19.72 -7.46
C GLY A 148 -16.95 -18.45 -8.02
N LYS A 149 -16.75 -17.28 -7.42
CA LYS A 149 -17.29 -16.01 -7.90
C LYS A 149 -16.41 -14.84 -7.46
N GLN A 150 -15.93 -14.04 -8.40
CA GLN A 150 -15.37 -12.73 -8.07
C GLN A 150 -16.49 -11.72 -7.81
N MET A 151 -16.34 -10.90 -6.78
CA MET A 151 -17.32 -9.86 -6.42
C MET A 151 -16.69 -8.48 -6.42
N GLU A 152 -17.45 -7.51 -6.93
CA GLU A 152 -17.02 -6.12 -7.00
C GLU A 152 -17.12 -5.43 -5.63
N ALA A 153 -16.23 -4.47 -5.38
CA ALA A 153 -16.16 -3.75 -4.12
C ALA A 153 -17.50 -3.12 -3.72
N LYS A 154 -18.25 -2.56 -4.69
CA LYS A 154 -19.56 -1.96 -4.46
C LYS A 154 -20.59 -2.96 -3.92
N GLU A 155 -20.57 -4.20 -4.42
CA GLU A 155 -21.49 -5.26 -3.95
C GLU A 155 -21.15 -5.65 -2.51
N LEU A 156 -19.86 -5.85 -2.23
CA LEU A 156 -19.37 -6.23 -0.91
C LEU A 156 -19.66 -5.15 0.15
N ARG A 157 -19.44 -3.88 -0.17
CA ARG A 157 -19.77 -2.75 0.71
C ARG A 157 -21.27 -2.72 1.06
N LYS A 158 -22.13 -3.02 0.08
CA LYS A 158 -23.58 -3.11 0.32
C LYS A 158 -23.91 -4.28 1.25
N MET A 159 -23.31 -5.46 1.02
CA MET A 159 -23.53 -6.63 1.88
C MET A 159 -23.15 -6.35 3.35
N ILE A 160 -22.05 -5.62 3.59
CA ILE A 160 -21.66 -5.20 4.95
C ILE A 160 -22.72 -4.31 5.57
N ALA A 161 -23.16 -3.27 4.86
CA ALA A 161 -24.19 -2.35 5.37
C ALA A 161 -25.49 -3.08 5.68
N ASP A 162 -25.88 -4.05 4.85
CA ASP A 162 -27.08 -4.86 5.06
C ASP A 162 -26.92 -5.85 6.21
N TYR A 163 -25.73 -6.44 6.40
CA TYR A 163 -25.43 -7.33 7.53
C TYR A 163 -25.47 -6.61 8.87
N ILE A 164 -24.83 -5.44 8.96
CA ILE A 164 -24.81 -4.61 10.18
C ILE A 164 -26.24 -4.23 10.61
N ARG A 165 -27.10 -3.85 9.66
CA ARG A 165 -28.51 -3.52 9.96
C ARG A 165 -29.31 -4.72 10.51
N GLN A 166 -28.94 -5.93 10.12
CA GLN A 166 -29.59 -7.16 10.58
C GLN A 166 -29.05 -7.64 11.93
N HIS A 167 -27.89 -7.14 12.36
CA HIS A 167 -27.20 -7.52 13.60
C HIS A 167 -26.84 -6.30 14.46
N PRO A 168 -27.82 -5.45 14.85
CA PRO A 168 -27.55 -4.20 15.55
C PRO A 168 -26.97 -4.39 16.96
N ASP A 169 -27.20 -5.56 17.58
CA ASP A 169 -26.65 -5.88 18.91
C ASP A 169 -25.14 -6.18 18.82
N ASP A 170 -24.70 -6.87 17.77
CA ASP A 170 -23.28 -7.20 17.53
C ASP A 170 -22.49 -5.99 17.01
N TYR A 171 -23.16 -5.11 16.25
CA TYR A 171 -22.57 -3.91 15.65
C TYR A 171 -23.19 -2.63 16.19
N SER A 172 -23.16 -2.50 17.53
CA SER A 172 -23.64 -1.30 18.23
C SER A 172 -22.77 -0.06 17.93
N GLU A 173 -23.26 1.13 18.29
CA GLU A 173 -22.51 2.38 18.10
C GLU A 173 -21.14 2.37 18.80
N ALA A 174 -21.02 1.64 19.92
CA ALA A 174 -19.78 1.48 20.64
C ALA A 174 -18.76 0.63 19.86
N VAL A 175 -19.22 -0.42 19.19
CA VAL A 175 -18.37 -1.29 18.35
C VAL A 175 -17.95 -0.55 17.08
N LEU A 176 -18.90 0.13 16.43
CA LEU A 176 -18.67 0.86 15.18
C LEU A 176 -17.97 2.20 15.37
N ASN A 177 -17.88 2.67 16.62
CA ASN A 177 -17.42 4.01 17.00
C ASN A 177 -18.15 5.15 16.26
N MET A 178 -19.39 4.90 15.85
CA MET A 178 -20.28 5.85 15.19
C MET A 178 -21.72 5.30 15.14
N PRO A 179 -22.73 6.16 14.92
CA PRO A 179 -24.11 5.70 14.76
C PRO A 179 -24.26 4.68 13.64
N VAL A 180 -24.99 3.59 13.89
CA VAL A 180 -25.15 2.45 12.97
C VAL A 180 -25.57 2.89 11.58
N ASP A 181 -26.60 3.74 11.50
CA ASP A 181 -27.10 4.31 10.25
C ASP A 181 -26.05 5.14 9.50
N LYS A 182 -25.20 5.85 10.24
CA LYS A 182 -24.11 6.63 9.66
C LYS A 182 -23.04 5.69 9.12
N TYR A 183 -22.65 4.66 9.87
CA TYR A 183 -21.67 3.65 9.43
C TYR A 183 -22.13 2.99 8.13
N CYS A 184 -23.36 2.49 8.11
CA CYS A 184 -23.95 1.79 6.96
C CYS A 184 -24.03 2.68 5.72
N ARG A 185 -24.19 4.00 5.86
CA ARG A 185 -24.12 4.93 4.73
C ARG A 185 -22.68 5.15 4.28
N THR A 186 -21.76 5.40 5.20
CA THR A 186 -20.37 5.73 4.87
C THR A 186 -19.57 4.55 4.33
N ILE A 187 -19.85 3.31 4.77
CA ILE A 187 -19.11 2.14 4.28
C ILE A 187 -19.39 1.83 2.80
N GLN A 188 -20.51 2.32 2.28
CA GLN A 188 -20.88 2.22 0.86
C GLN A 188 -20.14 3.24 -0.03
N ASP A 189 -19.48 4.23 0.55
CA ASP A 189 -18.65 5.19 -0.17
C ASP A 189 -17.38 4.49 -0.69
N PRO A 190 -17.04 4.57 -1.99
CA PRO A 190 -15.82 3.98 -2.53
C PRO A 190 -14.54 4.51 -1.88
N ASP A 191 -14.55 5.72 -1.31
CA ASP A 191 -13.38 6.32 -0.64
C ASP A 191 -13.21 5.88 0.82
N ARG A 192 -14.20 5.17 1.38
CA ARG A 192 -14.13 4.67 2.76
C ARG A 192 -13.30 3.40 2.83
N TRP A 193 -12.25 3.41 3.64
CA TRP A 193 -11.46 2.20 3.92
C TRP A 193 -12.26 1.21 4.76
N GLY A 194 -12.12 -0.08 4.44
CA GLY A 194 -12.56 -1.17 5.31
C GLY A 194 -11.43 -1.60 6.25
N GLY A 195 -11.75 -2.45 7.22
CA GLY A 195 -10.76 -3.05 8.12
C GLY A 195 -11.26 -4.29 8.83
N ALA A 196 -10.87 -4.44 10.10
CA ALA A 196 -11.15 -5.62 10.90
C ALA A 196 -12.65 -5.94 11.04
N ILE A 197 -13.51 -4.92 11.13
CA ILE A 197 -14.98 -5.09 11.20
C ILE A 197 -15.48 -5.76 9.92
N GLU A 198 -15.09 -5.24 8.75
CA GLU A 198 -15.48 -5.78 7.45
C GLU A 198 -14.96 -7.21 7.25
N LEU A 199 -13.73 -7.50 7.65
CA LEU A 199 -13.15 -8.85 7.55
C LEU A 199 -13.91 -9.86 8.42
N GLY A 200 -14.30 -9.47 9.64
CA GLY A 200 -15.15 -10.31 10.50
C GLY A 200 -16.50 -10.61 9.83
N ILE A 201 -17.17 -9.57 9.33
CA ILE A 201 -18.46 -9.71 8.62
C ILE A 201 -18.34 -10.59 7.38
N PHE A 202 -17.28 -10.42 6.59
CA PHE A 202 -17.03 -11.26 5.43
C PHE A 202 -16.79 -12.72 5.79
N SER A 203 -16.08 -12.98 6.90
CA SER A 203 -15.87 -14.34 7.36
C SER A 203 -17.19 -15.05 7.68
N ASP A 204 -18.15 -14.34 8.28
CA ASP A 204 -19.48 -14.87 8.57
C ASP A 204 -20.33 -15.03 7.31
N LEU A 205 -20.39 -13.99 6.47
CA LEU A 205 -21.23 -13.99 5.25
C LEU A 205 -20.85 -15.07 4.25
N PHE A 206 -19.55 -15.39 4.15
CA PHE A 206 -19.02 -16.32 3.15
C PHE A 206 -18.57 -17.66 3.74
N ASP A 207 -18.78 -17.87 5.04
CA ASP A 207 -18.35 -19.06 5.78
C ASP A 207 -16.87 -19.42 5.52
N LEU A 208 -16.01 -18.40 5.60
CA LEU A 208 -14.62 -18.45 5.14
C LEU A 208 -13.68 -17.89 6.21
N GLU A 209 -12.66 -18.64 6.63
CA GLU A 209 -11.62 -18.08 7.50
C GLU A 209 -10.74 -17.11 6.70
N ILE A 210 -10.46 -15.94 7.26
CA ILE A 210 -9.61 -14.94 6.61
C ILE A 210 -8.36 -14.75 7.45
N LEU A 211 -7.19 -15.00 6.85
CA LEU A 211 -5.90 -14.68 7.44
C LEU A 211 -5.35 -13.42 6.77
N ALA A 212 -5.30 -12.31 7.50
CA ALA A 212 -4.66 -11.08 7.04
C ALA A 212 -3.24 -11.01 7.62
N PHE A 213 -2.23 -11.37 6.83
CA PHE A 213 -0.83 -11.27 7.24
C PHE A 213 -0.38 -9.81 7.22
N ASP A 214 -0.02 -9.28 8.39
CA ASP A 214 0.65 -8.00 8.48
C ASP A 214 2.12 -8.18 8.08
N VAL A 215 2.55 -7.45 7.05
CA VAL A 215 3.93 -7.53 6.55
C VAL A 215 4.91 -7.04 7.62
N LYS A 216 4.55 -6.00 8.39
CA LYS A 216 5.42 -5.39 9.39
C LYS A 216 5.73 -6.36 10.52
N SER A 217 4.71 -6.90 11.17
CA SER A 217 4.89 -7.87 12.27
C SER A 217 5.16 -9.30 11.80
N GLN A 218 4.99 -9.58 10.51
CA GLN A 218 5.04 -10.91 9.89
C GLN A 218 4.02 -11.91 10.45
N ASN A 219 3.04 -11.45 11.22
CA ASN A 219 2.03 -12.27 11.88
C ASN A 219 0.66 -12.06 11.24
N PRO A 220 -0.18 -13.13 11.16
CA PRO A 220 -1.54 -13.00 10.69
C PRO A 220 -2.50 -12.55 11.78
N LEU A 221 -3.41 -11.64 11.43
CA LEU A 221 -4.69 -11.50 12.11
C LEU A 221 -5.66 -12.53 11.53
N LYS A 222 -6.33 -13.26 12.41
CA LYS A 222 -7.27 -14.32 12.04
C LYS A 222 -8.71 -13.86 12.27
N PHE A 223 -9.55 -14.02 11.25
CA PHE A 223 -10.97 -13.75 11.30
C PHE A 223 -11.75 -15.02 10.96
N GLY A 224 -12.76 -15.32 11.78
CA GLY A 224 -13.51 -16.57 11.68
C GLY A 224 -12.86 -17.73 12.41
N GLU A 225 -13.68 -18.49 13.11
CA GLU A 225 -13.31 -19.74 13.75
C GLU A 225 -14.08 -20.90 13.15
N ASN A 226 -13.53 -22.11 13.25
CA ASN A 226 -14.21 -23.36 12.89
C ASN A 226 -14.73 -23.40 11.44
N LYS A 227 -14.03 -22.75 10.49
CA LYS A 227 -14.35 -22.80 9.05
C LYS A 227 -13.58 -23.94 8.36
N GLU A 228 -14.14 -24.48 7.29
CA GLU A 228 -13.49 -25.55 6.52
C GLU A 228 -12.48 -25.02 5.50
N SER A 229 -12.70 -23.79 5.02
CA SER A 229 -11.88 -23.15 4.01
C SER A 229 -11.37 -21.78 4.47
N ARG A 230 -10.24 -21.35 3.90
CA ARG A 230 -9.62 -20.06 4.15
C ARG A 230 -9.23 -19.32 2.89
N CYS A 231 -9.18 -18.00 2.97
CA CYS A 231 -8.39 -17.15 2.08
C CYS A 231 -7.31 -16.40 2.86
N ILE A 232 -6.33 -15.88 2.13
CA ILE A 232 -5.16 -15.20 2.71
C ILE A 232 -4.99 -13.84 2.04
N LEU A 233 -5.02 -12.81 2.86
CA LEU A 233 -4.75 -11.43 2.48
C LEU A 233 -3.41 -10.98 3.06
N VAL A 234 -2.83 -9.96 2.46
CA VAL A 234 -1.61 -9.30 2.94
C VAL A 234 -1.94 -7.86 3.26
N TYR A 235 -1.52 -7.39 4.42
CA TYR A 235 -1.73 -6.03 4.89
C TYR A 235 -0.39 -5.33 5.08
N SER A 236 -0.20 -4.19 4.42
CA SER A 236 1.04 -3.41 4.50
C SER A 236 1.01 -2.32 5.58
N GLY A 237 -0.06 -2.22 6.37
CA GLY A 237 -0.29 -1.08 7.29
C GLY A 237 -1.25 -0.03 6.72
N ILE A 238 -1.36 0.10 5.39
CA ILE A 238 -2.32 1.01 4.74
C ILE A 238 -3.01 0.39 3.52
N HIS A 239 -2.55 -0.75 3.03
CA HIS A 239 -3.05 -1.38 1.81
C HIS A 239 -3.29 -2.89 2.02
N TYR A 240 -4.28 -3.44 1.30
CA TYR A 240 -4.60 -4.86 1.30
C TYR A 240 -4.40 -5.46 -0.08
N ASP A 241 -3.64 -6.53 -0.12
CA ASP A 241 -3.42 -7.39 -1.28
C ASP A 241 -3.92 -8.81 -1.01
N ARG A 242 -3.86 -9.66 -2.04
CA ARG A 242 -4.23 -11.08 -1.88
C ARG A 242 -3.09 -12.01 -2.23
N VAL A 243 -2.97 -13.08 -1.47
CA VAL A 243 -2.13 -14.22 -1.83
C VAL A 243 -2.88 -15.06 -2.86
N ALA A 244 -2.17 -15.48 -3.89
CA ALA A 244 -2.69 -16.34 -4.93
C ALA A 244 -1.68 -17.43 -5.28
N CYS A 245 -2.18 -18.57 -5.73
CA CYS A 245 -1.38 -19.66 -6.26
C CYS A 245 -1.77 -19.84 -7.73
N SER A 246 -0.82 -19.63 -8.64
CA SER A 246 -1.05 -19.76 -10.08
C SER A 246 -0.30 -20.99 -10.62
N PRO A 247 -0.95 -21.90 -11.35
CA PRO A 247 -0.25 -22.98 -12.03
C PRO A 247 0.84 -22.44 -12.96
N SER A 248 1.99 -23.10 -12.98
CA SER A 248 3.18 -22.65 -13.72
C SER A 248 4.08 -23.83 -14.08
N GLU A 249 4.97 -23.62 -15.04
CA GLU A 249 5.97 -24.63 -15.44
C GLU A 249 7.27 -24.48 -14.63
N PRO A 250 8.10 -25.54 -14.52
CA PRO A 250 9.43 -25.43 -13.93
C PRO A 250 10.24 -24.27 -14.54
N PRO A 251 10.92 -23.43 -13.72
CA PRO A 251 11.24 -23.62 -12.30
C PRO A 251 10.18 -23.07 -11.32
N TYR A 252 8.94 -22.83 -11.75
CA TYR A 252 7.83 -22.31 -10.95
C TYR A 252 8.11 -20.92 -10.34
N THR A 253 8.78 -20.07 -11.10
CA THR A 253 9.20 -18.72 -10.64
C THR A 253 8.31 -17.59 -11.16
N HIS A 254 7.36 -17.89 -12.03
CA HIS A 254 6.45 -16.91 -12.62
C HIS A 254 5.07 -17.52 -12.83
N SER A 255 4.10 -16.68 -13.18
CA SER A 255 2.71 -17.06 -13.48
C SER A 255 2.48 -16.84 -14.96
N ASP A 256 2.26 -17.90 -15.72
CA ASP A 256 1.93 -17.81 -17.15
C ASP A 256 0.43 -17.62 -17.39
N LEU A 257 -0.37 -17.88 -16.36
CA LEU A 257 -1.82 -17.84 -16.42
C LEU A 257 -2.38 -16.48 -15.94
N PRO A 258 -3.55 -16.10 -16.47
CA PRO A 258 -4.19 -14.85 -16.08
C PRO A 258 -4.78 -14.97 -14.65
N PRO A 259 -4.88 -13.85 -13.90
CA PRO A 259 -5.27 -13.88 -12.47
C PRO A 259 -6.64 -14.50 -12.17
N GLU A 260 -7.52 -14.62 -13.17
CA GLU A 260 -8.83 -15.26 -13.03
C GLU A 260 -8.74 -16.78 -12.85
N LEU A 261 -7.60 -17.39 -13.19
CA LEU A 261 -7.33 -18.83 -13.00
C LEU A 261 -6.54 -19.13 -11.73
N ASP A 262 -6.24 -18.11 -10.93
CA ASP A 262 -5.55 -18.30 -9.66
C ASP A 262 -6.41 -19.08 -8.68
N ARG A 263 -5.75 -19.93 -7.90
CA ARG A 263 -6.32 -20.47 -6.67
C ARG A 263 -6.06 -19.51 -5.52
N THR A 264 -7.14 -19.08 -4.87
CA THR A 264 -7.13 -18.12 -3.75
C THR A 264 -7.77 -18.66 -2.47
N ASN A 265 -8.16 -19.94 -2.48
CA ASN A 265 -8.78 -20.63 -1.34
C ASN A 265 -8.13 -21.99 -1.06
N TRP A 266 -8.04 -22.32 0.22
CA TRP A 266 -7.41 -23.54 0.73
C TRP A 266 -8.19 -24.11 1.90
N SER A 267 -7.97 -25.39 2.21
CA SER A 267 -8.50 -25.99 3.45
C SER A 267 -7.88 -25.30 4.66
N THR A 268 -8.61 -25.14 5.75
CA THR A 268 -8.04 -24.66 7.02
C THR A 268 -7.03 -25.63 7.64
N SER A 269 -7.03 -26.90 7.21
CA SER A 269 -6.05 -27.92 7.58
C SER A 269 -4.79 -27.92 6.71
N ASP A 270 -4.72 -27.06 5.68
CA ASP A 270 -3.58 -26.97 4.78
C ASP A 270 -2.53 -26.02 5.38
N ASP A 271 -1.58 -26.55 6.14
CA ASP A 271 -0.50 -25.74 6.72
C ASP A 271 0.58 -25.40 5.68
N THR A 272 0.67 -26.18 4.59
CA THR A 272 1.69 -25.98 3.57
C THR A 272 1.53 -24.65 2.83
N VAL A 273 0.30 -24.17 2.64
CA VAL A 273 0.08 -22.80 2.11
C VAL A 273 0.56 -21.74 3.11
N LEU A 274 0.39 -21.95 4.41
CA LEU A 274 0.84 -20.98 5.41
C LEU A 274 2.36 -20.86 5.43
N ASP A 275 3.08 -21.96 5.28
CA ASP A 275 4.54 -21.94 5.24
C ASP A 275 5.05 -21.18 4.01
N LYS A 276 4.43 -21.42 2.84
CA LYS A 276 4.74 -20.67 1.60
C LYS A 276 4.36 -19.20 1.71
N THR A 277 3.23 -18.89 2.33
CA THR A 277 2.83 -17.51 2.63
C THR A 277 3.83 -16.84 3.57
N ARG A 278 4.29 -17.50 4.63
CA ARG A 278 5.31 -16.93 5.54
C ARG A 278 6.61 -16.62 4.80
N GLU A 279 7.02 -17.46 3.85
CA GLU A 279 8.17 -17.18 2.99
C GLU A 279 7.93 -15.92 2.13
N LEU A 280 6.75 -15.77 1.53
CA LEU A 280 6.35 -14.57 0.79
C LEU A 280 6.39 -13.32 1.68
N ILE A 281 5.79 -13.39 2.87
CA ILE A 281 5.75 -12.29 3.83
C ILE A 281 7.15 -11.89 4.30
N ARG A 282 8.05 -12.85 4.53
CA ARG A 282 9.46 -12.54 4.87
C ARG A 282 10.14 -11.75 3.75
N LYS A 283 9.95 -12.16 2.48
CA LYS A 283 10.51 -11.42 1.32
C LYS A 283 9.92 -10.01 1.22
N LEU A 284 8.60 -9.87 1.43
CA LEU A 284 7.91 -8.57 1.43
C LEU A 284 8.41 -7.66 2.57
N HIS A 285 8.63 -8.21 3.75
CA HIS A 285 9.20 -7.48 4.88
C HIS A 285 10.66 -7.04 4.61
N GLU A 286 11.49 -7.92 4.03
CA GLU A 286 12.88 -7.62 3.67
C GLU A 286 13.01 -6.51 2.63
N MET A 287 12.02 -6.36 1.74
CA MET A 287 11.95 -5.23 0.81
C MET A 287 11.20 -4.01 1.38
N HIS A 288 10.90 -4.00 2.67
CA HIS A 288 10.14 -2.92 3.33
C HIS A 288 8.79 -2.62 2.67
N TYR A 289 8.05 -3.66 2.25
CA TYR A 289 6.69 -3.53 1.73
C TYR A 289 5.66 -3.34 2.85
N PHE A 290 5.87 -2.33 3.68
CA PHE A 290 4.96 -1.92 4.74
C PHE A 290 5.14 -0.44 5.05
N THR A 291 4.12 0.16 5.65
CA THR A 291 4.10 1.57 6.07
C THR A 291 3.76 1.61 7.54
N ASP A 292 4.63 2.23 8.33
CA ASP A 292 4.49 2.25 9.78
C ASP A 292 3.53 3.35 10.25
N THR A 293 2.23 3.05 10.30
CA THR A 293 1.19 4.02 10.74
C THR A 293 1.32 4.54 12.16
N VAL A 294 2.21 3.95 12.94
CA VAL A 294 2.55 4.43 14.28
C VAL A 294 3.81 5.28 14.22
N GLU A 295 4.87 4.89 13.51
CA GLU A 295 6.17 5.58 13.54
C GLU A 295 6.42 6.57 12.39
N PHE A 296 5.61 6.60 11.32
CA PHE A 296 5.85 7.53 10.22
C PHE A 296 5.53 8.97 10.60
N LEU A 297 6.34 9.91 10.12
CA LEU A 297 6.11 11.35 10.29
C LEU A 297 5.26 11.86 9.14
N LEU A 298 4.07 12.38 9.44
CA LEU A 298 3.24 13.08 8.47
C LEU A 298 3.50 14.58 8.58
N ARG A 299 3.61 15.25 7.43
CA ARG A 299 3.50 16.70 7.34
C ARG A 299 2.16 17.09 6.73
N CYS A 300 1.59 18.20 7.20
CA CYS A 300 0.44 18.78 6.52
C CYS A 300 0.87 19.42 5.19
N THR A 301 0.09 19.19 4.12
CA THR A 301 0.37 19.76 2.79
C THR A 301 -0.45 21.03 2.50
N VAL A 302 -1.30 21.44 3.44
CA VAL A 302 -2.07 22.68 3.31
C VAL A 302 -1.11 23.88 3.37
N PRO A 303 -1.11 24.77 2.35
CA PRO A 303 -0.21 25.90 2.31
C PRO A 303 -0.30 26.78 3.56
N GLY A 304 0.84 27.04 4.19
CA GLY A 304 0.92 27.81 5.44
C GLY A 304 0.72 26.99 6.72
N CYS A 305 0.66 25.66 6.63
CA CYS A 305 0.62 24.77 7.77
C CYS A 305 1.92 23.97 7.90
N ASP A 306 2.76 24.32 8.89
CA ASP A 306 4.03 23.64 9.17
C ASP A 306 3.89 22.46 10.14
N TRP A 307 2.68 21.91 10.26
CA TRP A 307 2.42 20.84 11.21
C TRP A 307 3.11 19.54 10.76
N ILE A 308 3.84 18.93 11.69
CA ILE A 308 4.42 17.59 11.55
C ILE A 308 3.96 16.77 12.77
N GLY A 309 3.47 15.56 12.55
CA GLY A 309 3.03 14.66 13.61
C GLY A 309 3.30 13.20 13.29
N ASN A 310 3.29 12.40 14.34
CA ASN A 310 3.63 10.98 14.25
C ASN A 310 2.36 10.15 14.11
N GLY A 311 2.30 9.39 13.02
CA GLY A 311 1.23 8.45 12.72
C GLY A 311 -0.15 9.06 12.46
N GLU A 312 -1.11 8.17 12.23
CA GLU A 312 -2.47 8.54 11.85
C GLU A 312 -3.23 9.25 12.98
N LYS A 313 -2.92 8.93 14.24
CA LYS A 313 -3.62 9.48 15.41
C LYS A 313 -3.41 11.00 15.55
N GLU A 314 -2.17 11.47 15.41
CA GLU A 314 -1.88 12.90 15.48
C GLU A 314 -2.36 13.63 14.22
N ALA A 315 -2.34 13.00 13.04
CA ALA A 315 -2.93 13.58 11.82
C ALA A 315 -4.45 13.74 11.92
N ASN A 316 -5.15 12.74 12.44
CA ASN A 316 -6.59 12.82 12.70
C ASN A 316 -6.94 13.92 13.72
N LYS A 317 -6.10 14.10 14.75
CA LYS A 317 -6.26 15.19 15.73
C LYS A 317 -6.03 16.56 15.08
N HIS A 318 -4.99 16.68 14.26
CA HIS A 318 -4.72 17.88 13.47
C HIS A 318 -5.90 18.22 12.55
N ALA A 319 -6.35 17.27 11.74
CA ALA A 319 -7.49 17.41 10.83
C ALA A 319 -8.76 17.87 11.55
N LYS A 320 -9.05 17.30 12.72
CA LYS A 320 -10.22 17.70 13.54
C LYS A 320 -10.12 19.13 14.08
N GLN A 321 -8.91 19.62 14.35
CA GLN A 321 -8.69 20.95 14.92
C GLN A 321 -8.61 22.04 13.85
N THR A 322 -8.03 21.74 12.68
CA THR A 322 -7.73 22.73 11.64
C THR A 322 -8.63 22.60 10.41
N GLY A 323 -9.29 21.46 10.22
CA GLY A 323 -9.99 21.11 8.99
C GLY A 323 -9.05 20.72 7.84
N HIS A 324 -7.75 20.56 8.10
CA HIS A 324 -6.78 20.18 7.08
C HIS A 324 -6.85 18.67 6.80
N MET A 325 -6.99 18.31 5.52
CA MET A 325 -7.13 16.91 5.07
C MET A 325 -5.97 16.44 4.20
N GLY A 326 -4.99 17.31 3.91
CA GLY A 326 -3.82 16.98 3.10
C GLY A 326 -2.62 16.64 3.98
N PHE A 327 -2.10 15.41 3.83
CA PHE A 327 -0.94 14.91 4.57
C PHE A 327 0.01 14.16 3.62
N ASP A 328 1.31 14.38 3.79
CA ASP A 328 2.38 13.65 3.11
C ASP A 328 3.26 12.95 4.15
N GLU A 329 3.73 11.75 3.83
CA GLU A 329 4.75 11.06 4.63
C GLU A 329 6.14 11.66 4.41
N ILE A 330 6.85 11.93 5.50
CA ILE A 330 8.28 12.24 5.51
C ILE A 330 9.02 10.91 5.58
N LYS A 331 9.63 10.49 4.47
CA LYS A 331 10.47 9.29 4.42
C LYS A 331 11.80 9.54 5.12
N ASP A 332 12.20 8.62 5.98
CA ASP A 332 13.57 8.58 6.51
C ASP A 332 14.52 8.12 5.40
N GLU A 333 15.33 9.04 4.86
CA GLU A 333 16.45 8.64 4.02
C GLU A 333 17.54 8.03 4.92
N PRO A 334 18.04 6.81 4.60
CA PRO A 334 19.16 6.25 5.34
C PRO A 334 20.36 7.18 5.18
N ARG A 335 20.92 7.65 6.30
CA ARG A 335 22.12 8.51 6.33
C ARG A 335 23.24 7.87 5.53
N GLY A 336 23.45 8.38 4.32
CA GLY A 336 24.60 8.06 3.48
C GLY A 336 25.90 8.29 4.25
N GLY A 337 26.77 7.28 4.23
CA GLY A 337 28.04 7.27 4.91
C GLY A 337 28.91 8.48 4.55
N ALA A 338 29.06 9.39 5.51
CA ALA A 338 30.15 10.36 5.50
C ALA A 338 31.39 9.66 6.04
N GLY A 339 32.40 9.51 5.17
CA GLY A 339 33.69 8.94 5.53
C GLY A 339 34.35 9.75 6.64
N ALA A 340 34.71 9.06 7.73
CA ALA A 340 35.61 9.58 8.75
C ALA A 340 36.96 8.88 8.58
N GLY A 341 37.96 9.68 8.21
CA GLY A 341 39.35 9.29 8.14
C GLY A 341 39.90 8.85 9.50
N ALA A 342 40.98 8.08 9.40
CA ALA A 342 41.75 7.58 10.52
C ALA A 342 42.19 8.68 11.49
N ASP A 343 41.88 8.50 12.77
CA ASP A 343 42.83 8.77 13.85
C ASP A 343 42.58 7.80 15.01
N ALA A 344 43.66 7.24 15.54
CA ALA A 344 43.70 6.24 16.57
C ALA A 344 43.77 6.90 17.95
N GLY A 345 42.81 6.60 18.82
CA GLY A 345 42.83 7.01 20.22
C GLY A 345 42.03 6.04 21.07
N ALA A 346 42.70 4.99 21.57
CA ALA A 346 42.13 4.00 22.45
C ALA A 346 41.84 4.58 23.85
N VAL A 347 40.58 4.51 24.30
CA VAL A 347 40.23 4.34 25.71
C VAL A 347 39.02 3.41 25.78
N GLY A 348 39.19 2.28 26.47
CA GLY A 348 38.20 1.22 26.56
C GLY A 348 36.99 1.55 27.44
N GLY A 349 35.85 1.02 27.05
CA GLY A 349 34.62 0.95 27.83
C GLY A 349 33.60 0.11 27.06
N ALA A 350 33.33 -1.10 27.53
CA ALA A 350 32.41 -2.04 26.90
C ALA A 350 30.98 -1.48 26.86
N ALA A 351 30.52 -1.08 25.67
CA ALA A 351 29.10 -0.86 25.41
C ALA A 351 28.50 -2.19 24.91
N ALA A 352 27.90 -2.93 25.83
CA ALA A 352 27.01 -4.02 25.47
C ALA A 352 25.85 -3.45 24.65
N ALA A 353 25.52 -4.10 23.53
CA ALA A 353 24.28 -3.87 22.82
C ALA A 353 23.12 -4.17 23.78
N LEU A 354 22.50 -3.11 24.30
CA LEU A 354 21.39 -3.19 25.25
C LEU A 354 20.10 -3.46 24.48
N ALA A 355 19.43 -4.55 24.83
CA ALA A 355 18.09 -4.89 24.36
C ALA A 355 17.10 -3.77 24.73
N ASP A 356 16.33 -3.31 23.76
CA ASP A 356 15.50 -2.10 23.85
C ASP A 356 14.08 -2.40 24.35
N ASN A 357 13.95 -3.12 25.47
CA ASN A 357 12.63 -3.47 26.06
C ASN A 357 12.59 -3.51 27.61
N ALA A 358 13.60 -2.97 28.31
CA ALA A 358 13.60 -2.94 29.77
C ALA A 358 12.80 -1.73 30.31
N LEU A 359 11.81 -1.99 31.18
CA LEU A 359 11.05 -0.94 31.88
C LEU A 359 11.99 -0.14 32.80
N ARG A 360 12.02 1.18 32.66
CA ARG A 360 12.87 2.12 33.41
C ARG A 360 12.01 3.08 34.20
N LYS A 361 12.49 3.47 35.39
CA LYS A 361 11.91 4.54 36.20
C LYS A 361 12.90 5.69 36.40
N CYS A 362 12.38 6.90 36.46
CA CYS A 362 13.16 8.06 36.89
C CYS A 362 13.36 8.05 38.41
N ASN A 363 14.57 8.39 38.88
CA ASN A 363 14.90 8.43 40.30
C ASN A 363 14.83 9.85 40.89
N ALA A 364 14.45 10.86 40.10
CA ALA A 364 14.33 12.23 40.59
C ALA A 364 13.22 12.34 41.65
N PRO A 365 13.46 13.00 42.81
CA PRO A 365 12.45 13.14 43.86
C PRO A 365 11.17 13.79 43.33
N GLY A 366 10.04 13.10 43.45
CA GLY A 366 8.73 13.58 42.97
C GLY A 366 8.47 13.36 41.48
N CYS A 367 9.34 12.64 40.76
CA CYS A 367 9.11 12.26 39.37
C CYS A 367 8.59 10.81 39.27
N GLU A 368 7.39 10.64 38.73
CA GLU A 368 6.73 9.32 38.56
C GLU A 368 6.91 8.73 37.16
N TRP A 369 7.90 9.22 36.41
CA TRP A 369 8.09 8.83 35.02
C TRP A 369 8.56 7.37 34.88
N LEU A 370 7.93 6.64 33.97
CA LEU A 370 8.24 5.27 33.56
C LEU A 370 8.32 5.21 32.02
N GLY A 371 9.26 4.46 31.47
CA GLY A 371 9.40 4.25 30.02
C GLY A 371 10.08 2.94 29.69
N THR A 372 9.83 2.38 28.51
CA THR A 372 10.30 1.03 28.12
C THR A 372 11.41 1.06 27.07
N SER A 373 11.74 2.22 26.51
CA SER A 373 12.81 2.37 25.52
C SER A 373 13.93 3.31 25.97
N ALA A 374 15.11 3.16 25.38
CA ALA A 374 16.22 4.10 25.60
C ALA A 374 15.92 5.50 25.03
N ILE A 375 15.01 5.58 24.06
CA ILE A 375 14.59 6.84 23.43
C ILE A 375 13.70 7.64 24.37
N GLU A 376 12.69 7.01 24.97
CA GLU A 376 11.82 7.64 25.98
C GLU A 376 12.63 8.19 27.16
N ALA A 377 13.62 7.42 27.63
CA ALA A 377 14.55 7.86 28.68
C ALA A 377 15.34 9.12 28.29
N ARG A 378 15.82 9.20 27.04
CA ARG A 378 16.54 10.37 26.53
C ARG A 378 15.62 11.58 26.39
N MET A 379 14.39 11.39 25.91
CA MET A 379 13.41 12.48 25.81
C MET A 379 13.07 13.03 27.20
N HIS A 380 12.77 12.16 28.16
CA HIS A 380 12.53 12.58 29.54
C HIS A 380 13.71 13.35 30.13
N THR A 381 14.93 12.88 29.90
CA THR A 381 16.16 13.58 30.33
C THR A 381 16.26 14.97 29.69
N SER A 382 15.94 15.09 28.40
CA SER A 382 16.01 16.37 27.66
C SER A 382 14.96 17.38 28.10
N GLU A 383 13.76 16.92 28.48
CA GLU A 383 12.64 17.78 28.87
C GLU A 383 12.72 18.22 30.34
N THR A 384 13.24 17.34 31.21
CA THR A 384 13.21 17.54 32.67
C THR A 384 14.59 17.78 33.28
N GLY A 385 15.67 17.47 32.56
CA GLY A 385 17.03 17.47 33.08
C GLY A 385 17.35 16.30 34.02
N HIS A 386 16.41 15.36 34.22
CA HIS A 386 16.62 14.21 35.08
C HIS A 386 17.50 13.15 34.39
N THR A 387 18.71 12.94 34.90
CA THR A 387 19.69 12.01 34.31
C THR A 387 19.81 10.67 35.02
N SER A 388 19.14 10.49 36.17
CA SER A 388 19.23 9.27 36.98
C SER A 388 18.00 8.38 36.77
N MET A 389 18.24 7.17 36.25
CA MET A 389 17.20 6.17 35.98
C MET A 389 17.61 4.78 36.47
N SER A 390 16.63 3.96 36.82
CA SER A 390 16.82 2.56 37.20
C SER A 390 15.95 1.65 36.34
N GLU A 391 16.52 0.56 35.86
CA GLU A 391 15.77 -0.53 35.22
C GLU A 391 15.00 -1.31 36.29
N ILE A 392 13.73 -1.58 36.01
CA ILE A 392 12.86 -2.46 36.77
C ILE A 392 12.97 -3.82 36.10
N PRO A 393 13.58 -4.83 36.76
CA PRO A 393 13.65 -6.17 36.21
C PRO A 393 12.24 -6.78 36.09
N ASP A 394 12.00 -7.52 35.01
CA ASP A 394 10.79 -8.33 34.83
C ASP A 394 10.71 -9.38 35.95
N PHE A 395 9.54 -9.50 36.60
CA PHE A 395 9.28 -10.51 37.66
C PHE A 395 8.60 -11.75 37.10
#